data_AF-A0A9C8ZPI5-F1
#
_entry.id   AF-A0A9C8ZPI5-F1
#
_cell.length_a   1.000
_cell.length_b   1.000
_cell.length_c   1.000
_cell.angle_alpha   90.00
_cell.angle_beta   90.00
_cell.angle_gamma   90.00
#
_symmetry.space_group_name_H-M   'P 1'
#
loop_
_entity.id
_entity.type
_entity.pdbx_description
1 polymer ?
#
loop_
_entity_poly.entity_id
_entity_poly.type
_entity_poly.pdbx_seq_one_letter_code
_entity_poly.pdbx_strand_id
1 'polypeptide(L)'
;MNRRTVVLLVGLLIIALAAMGVGYGLWFEDLFVWGTVTTGTLDVAFSGPYIDEWFADENGAVLATDEGGIPPLDIPETDLGLFQIKHDTVYCDAWLEGPDGDSNVDEGADQLLIEVGGAYPSYHCLVTFDVTNIGSVPVHLEGPVSAPWNPEWVELAECFVPGQEEEIVQLHEGESAYCSVLIHFTNDSGVEENATYEFAFAIRAYQWNESPGAAPGWPPGGETTLDYGNVALSGGFESGNFDEVWDLTACDMEIRATLDMTGMVDDFGGDAHAWGEFGIRAVGYGNFNPTWMSDGAGVWITTDYDWTLNTFDPDPPGSPTLDLDDKLILQRGGGWDESYYNLPSSPPNPWANHGIWYDRDGVDPWQAVMWGAVDGGTYNTGGLYDVVLSLHANSATEGTAYLTINGVQQGFYDPGWHDGPPELYPAGMTFTGDMTQMQVFYGLYGYGATHTLGLNGITVTGCLPWN
;
A
#
# COMPACT_ATOMS: atom_id res chain seq x y z
N MET A 1 -4.79 -29.80 -95.06
CA MET A 1 -5.34 -29.71 -93.69
C MET A 1 -6.86 -29.65 -93.81
N ASN A 2 -7.61 -30.54 -93.14
CA ASN A 2 -9.07 -30.57 -93.33
C ASN A 2 -9.72 -29.34 -92.65
N ARG A 3 -10.91 -28.95 -93.11
CA ARG A 3 -11.63 -27.75 -92.63
C ARG A 3 -11.84 -27.76 -91.11
N ARG A 4 -11.95 -28.94 -90.48
CA ARG A 4 -12.10 -29.08 -89.03
C ARG A 4 -10.82 -28.73 -88.27
N THR A 5 -9.66 -29.12 -88.79
CA THR A 5 -8.36 -28.79 -88.18
C THR A 5 -8.07 -27.28 -88.24
N VAL A 6 -8.42 -26.60 -89.34
CA VAL A 6 -8.26 -25.14 -89.46
C VAL A 6 -9.14 -24.40 -88.45
N VAL A 7 -10.41 -24.81 -88.33
CA VAL A 7 -11.34 -24.19 -87.37
C VAL A 7 -10.88 -24.40 -85.93
N LEU A 8 -10.37 -25.59 -85.59
CA LEU A 8 -9.82 -25.86 -84.26
C LEU A 8 -8.59 -25.00 -83.96
N LEU A 9 -7.64 -24.87 -84.88
CA LEU A 9 -6.43 -24.06 -84.67
C LEU A 9 -6.74 -22.57 -84.54
N VAL A 10 -7.67 -22.04 -85.35
CA VAL A 10 -8.10 -20.64 -85.25
C VAL A 10 -8.86 -20.40 -83.94
N GLY A 11 -9.73 -21.32 -83.53
CA GLY A 11 -10.43 -21.24 -82.25
C GLY A 11 -9.46 -21.24 -81.06
N LEU A 12 -8.47 -22.13 -81.07
CA LEU A 12 -7.41 -22.20 -80.05
C LEU A 12 -6.57 -20.91 -80.01
N LEU A 13 -6.23 -20.36 -81.17
CA LEU A 13 -5.49 -19.09 -81.26
C LEU A 13 -6.31 -17.91 -80.71
N ILE A 14 -7.62 -17.84 -81.00
CA ILE A 14 -8.50 -16.80 -80.45
C ILE A 14 -8.58 -16.90 -78.93
N ILE A 15 -8.72 -18.12 -78.38
CA ILE A 15 -8.76 -18.33 -76.92
C ILE A 15 -7.40 -17.97 -76.30
N ALA A 16 -6.28 -18.35 -76.92
CA ALA A 16 -4.95 -18.02 -76.44
C ALA A 16 -4.69 -16.50 -76.46
N LEU A 17 -5.09 -15.80 -77.53
CA LEU A 17 -4.97 -14.35 -77.63
C LEU A 17 -5.90 -13.61 -76.66
N ALA A 18 -7.12 -14.12 -76.43
CA ALA A 18 -8.03 -13.58 -75.42
C ALA A 18 -7.48 -13.75 -74.00
N ALA A 19 -6.91 -14.92 -73.68
CA ALA A 19 -6.26 -15.16 -72.40
C ALA A 19 -5.02 -14.28 -72.20
N MET A 20 -4.20 -14.08 -73.25
CA MET A 20 -3.09 -13.13 -73.21
C MET A 20 -3.56 -11.68 -73.04
N GLY A 21 -4.68 -11.29 -73.65
CA GLY A 21 -5.27 -9.97 -73.50
C GLY A 21 -5.78 -9.69 -72.08
N VAL A 22 -6.35 -10.70 -71.40
CA VAL A 22 -6.72 -10.60 -69.98
C VAL A 22 -5.48 -10.49 -69.09
N GLY A 23 -4.41 -11.24 -69.38
CA GLY A 23 -3.15 -11.17 -68.64
C GLY A 23 -2.41 -9.83 -68.80
N TYR A 24 -2.45 -9.22 -69.99
CA TYR A 24 -1.85 -7.90 -70.27
C TYR A 24 -2.78 -6.71 -69.93
N GLY A 25 -4.03 -6.97 -69.55
CA GLY A 25 -5.04 -5.96 -69.22
C GLY A 25 -5.25 -5.74 -67.72
N LEU A 26 -4.64 -6.56 -66.86
CA LEU A 26 -4.64 -6.37 -65.41
C LEU A 26 -3.44 -5.50 -65.00
N TRP A 27 -3.69 -4.20 -64.91
CA TRP A 27 -2.78 -3.22 -64.33
C TRP A 27 -3.37 -2.86 -62.97
N PHE A 28 -2.68 -3.23 -61.91
CA PHE A 28 -2.97 -2.71 -60.57
C PHE A 28 -1.68 -2.13 -60.03
N GLU A 29 -1.81 -1.07 -59.24
CA GLU A 29 -0.72 -0.39 -58.58
C GLU A 29 -1.18 -0.11 -57.15
N ASP A 30 -0.40 -0.54 -56.18
CA ASP A 30 -0.68 -0.29 -54.78
C ASP A 30 -0.18 1.12 -54.44
N LEU A 31 -1.12 2.01 -54.11
CA LEU A 31 -0.81 3.37 -53.66
C LEU A 31 -0.67 3.36 -52.14
N PHE A 32 0.56 3.45 -51.65
CA PHE A 32 0.85 3.58 -50.23
C PHE A 32 0.93 5.07 -49.85
N VAL A 33 -0.02 5.53 -49.05
CA VAL A 33 0.01 6.86 -48.43
C VAL A 33 0.56 6.70 -47.02
N TRP A 34 1.78 7.17 -46.81
CA TRP A 34 2.40 7.25 -45.49
C TRP A 34 2.31 8.69 -45.01
N GLY A 35 1.79 8.86 -43.79
CA GLY A 35 1.78 10.12 -43.09
C GLY A 35 2.14 9.89 -41.64
N THR A 36 2.83 10.86 -41.04
CA THR A 36 3.01 10.90 -39.59
C THR A 36 1.93 11.83 -39.04
N VAL A 37 1.16 11.34 -38.08
CA VAL A 37 0.22 12.16 -37.31
C VAL A 37 0.87 12.40 -35.96
N THR A 38 1.16 13.67 -35.66
CA THR A 38 1.55 14.12 -34.33
C THR A 38 0.29 14.55 -33.59
N THR A 39 -0.01 13.93 -32.45
CA THR A 39 -1.06 14.39 -31.53
C THR A 39 -0.52 15.53 -30.66
N GLY A 40 -1.41 16.33 -30.08
CA GLY A 40 -1.03 17.26 -29.01
C GLY A 40 -0.77 16.52 -27.68
N THR A 41 -0.50 17.31 -26.64
CA THR A 41 -0.32 16.88 -25.25
C THR A 41 -1.54 17.26 -24.42
N LEU A 42 -1.97 16.35 -23.54
CA LEU A 42 -3.03 16.58 -22.55
C LEU A 42 -2.33 16.85 -21.22
N ASP A 43 -2.47 18.07 -20.67
CA ASP A 43 -1.74 18.46 -19.47
C ASP A 43 -2.44 19.65 -18.77
N VAL A 44 -2.53 19.61 -17.44
CA VAL A 44 -3.10 20.67 -16.60
C VAL A 44 -2.22 20.87 -15.38
N ALA A 45 -2.15 22.11 -14.89
CA ALA A 45 -1.38 22.45 -13.69
C ALA A 45 -2.20 23.30 -12.73
N PHE A 46 -1.97 23.09 -11.43
CA PHE A 46 -2.48 23.98 -10.40
C PHE A 46 -1.61 25.24 -10.27
N SER A 47 -2.25 26.34 -9.87
CA SER A 47 -1.56 27.53 -9.36
C SER A 47 -2.37 28.17 -8.22
N GLY A 48 -1.70 28.87 -7.31
CA GLY A 48 -2.20 29.12 -5.95
C GLY A 48 -1.48 28.19 -4.96
N PRO A 49 -2.09 27.75 -3.85
CA PRO A 49 -3.42 28.08 -3.31
C PRO A 49 -3.46 29.42 -2.57
N TYR A 50 -4.66 30.00 -2.43
CA TYR A 50 -4.93 31.17 -1.59
C TYR A 50 -6.00 30.83 -0.56
N ILE A 51 -5.79 31.25 0.68
CA ILE A 51 -6.62 30.84 1.82
C ILE A 51 -7.37 32.06 2.35
N ASP A 52 -8.68 31.91 2.53
CA ASP A 52 -9.54 32.85 3.21
C ASP A 52 -10.17 32.16 4.44
N GLU A 53 -9.89 32.68 5.63
CA GLU A 53 -10.41 32.17 6.90
C GLU A 53 -11.49 33.08 7.48
N TRP A 54 -12.59 32.50 7.98
CA TRP A 54 -13.62 33.28 8.69
C TRP A 54 -14.46 32.47 9.69
N PHE A 55 -15.24 33.22 10.48
CA PHE A 55 -16.28 32.67 11.36
C PHE A 55 -17.65 33.15 10.90
N ALA A 56 -18.64 32.27 10.90
CA ALA A 56 -20.03 32.66 10.67
C ALA A 56 -20.87 32.42 11.93
N ASP A 57 -21.93 33.22 12.12
CA ASP A 57 -22.94 32.92 13.13
C ASP A 57 -23.88 31.80 12.68
N GLU A 58 -24.82 31.40 13.54
CA GLU A 58 -25.85 30.41 13.25
C GLU A 58 -26.76 30.76 12.05
N ASN A 59 -26.72 32.01 11.56
CA ASN A 59 -27.46 32.49 10.40
C ASN A 59 -26.59 32.64 9.14
N GLY A 60 -25.31 32.25 9.20
CA GLY A 60 -24.36 32.37 8.09
C GLY A 60 -23.78 33.78 7.91
N ALA A 61 -23.92 34.68 8.89
CA ALA A 61 -23.34 36.02 8.82
C ALA A 61 -21.85 35.96 9.21
N VAL A 62 -20.97 36.43 8.33
CA VAL A 62 -19.52 36.51 8.57
C VAL A 62 -19.21 37.48 9.72
N LEU A 63 -18.50 37.00 10.73
CA LEU A 63 -18.21 37.69 11.99
C LEU A 63 -16.79 38.29 12.02
N ALA A 64 -15.82 37.69 11.34
CA ALA A 64 -14.44 38.20 11.20
C ALA A 64 -13.74 37.52 10.00
N THR A 65 -12.79 38.21 9.37
CA THR A 65 -11.88 37.71 8.32
C THR A 65 -10.44 38.14 8.62
N ASP A 66 -9.45 37.35 8.17
CA ASP A 66 -8.01 37.67 8.16
C ASP A 66 -7.75 39.03 7.49
N GLU A 67 -8.20 39.18 6.24
CA GLU A 67 -7.90 40.37 5.46
C GLU A 67 -8.88 41.49 5.82
N GLY A 68 -8.38 42.58 6.39
CA GLY A 68 -9.11 43.74 6.92
C GLY A 68 -9.97 44.55 5.93
N GLY A 69 -10.79 43.91 5.11
CA GLY A 69 -11.60 44.48 4.03
C GLY A 69 -13.11 44.65 4.31
N ILE A 70 -13.68 44.13 5.40
CA ILE A 70 -15.11 44.28 5.69
C ILE A 70 -15.36 45.52 6.58
N PRO A 71 -16.40 46.35 6.32
CA PRO A 71 -16.74 47.48 7.18
C PRO A 71 -16.91 47.03 8.63
N PRO A 72 -16.59 47.88 9.62
CA PRO A 72 -16.70 47.52 11.03
C PRO A 72 -18.14 47.07 11.31
N LEU A 73 -18.31 45.77 11.54
CA LEU A 73 -19.50 45.28 12.20
C LEU A 73 -19.53 45.96 13.57
N ASP A 74 -20.70 46.46 13.97
CA ASP A 74 -20.91 47.21 15.21
C ASP A 74 -20.92 46.23 16.41
N ILE A 75 -19.84 45.43 16.54
CA ILE A 75 -19.63 44.49 17.64
C ILE A 75 -19.10 45.30 18.82
N PRO A 76 -19.67 45.19 20.03
CA PRO A 76 -19.15 45.87 21.21
C PRO A 76 -17.66 45.55 21.39
N GLU A 77 -16.84 46.57 21.65
CA GLU A 77 -15.39 46.47 21.85
C GLU A 77 -14.96 45.40 22.89
N THR A 78 -15.88 45.01 23.78
CA THR A 78 -15.68 43.95 24.79
C THR A 78 -15.69 42.53 24.23
N ASP A 79 -16.29 42.28 23.06
CA ASP A 79 -16.33 40.97 22.41
C ASP A 79 -15.22 40.78 21.38
N LEU A 80 -14.65 41.87 20.83
CA LEU A 80 -13.51 41.81 19.90
C LEU A 80 -12.28 41.14 20.52
N GLY A 81 -12.04 41.36 21.83
CA GLY A 81 -10.93 40.75 22.54
C GLY A 81 -11.06 39.23 22.71
N LEU A 82 -12.28 38.69 22.78
CA LEU A 82 -12.52 37.25 22.83
C LEU A 82 -12.45 36.60 21.43
N PHE A 83 -12.83 37.33 20.39
CA PHE A 83 -12.72 36.88 19.00
C PHE A 83 -11.27 36.78 18.53
N GLN A 84 -10.42 37.78 18.84
CA GLN A 84 -9.00 37.74 18.47
C GLN A 84 -8.27 36.55 19.11
N ILE A 85 -8.58 36.22 20.37
CA ILE A 85 -7.95 35.11 21.10
C ILE A 85 -8.30 33.74 20.49
N LYS A 86 -9.50 33.58 19.92
CA LYS A 86 -9.91 32.33 19.27
C LYS A 86 -9.32 32.16 17.87
N HIS A 87 -9.06 33.27 17.17
CA HIS A 87 -8.40 33.26 15.86
C HIS A 87 -6.92 32.85 15.98
N ASP A 88 -6.22 33.27 17.04
CA ASP A 88 -4.80 32.94 17.24
C ASP A 88 -4.55 31.45 17.60
N THR A 89 -5.61 30.65 17.81
CA THR A 89 -5.53 29.23 18.17
C THR A 89 -5.89 28.26 17.04
N VAL A 90 -6.41 28.77 15.93
CA VAL A 90 -6.80 27.98 14.75
C VAL A 90 -5.93 28.39 13.57
N TYR A 91 -5.63 27.46 12.67
CA TYR A 91 -4.99 27.75 11.39
C TYR A 91 -5.54 26.84 10.30
N CYS A 92 -5.52 27.32 9.07
CA CYS A 92 -5.72 26.56 7.85
C CYS A 92 -4.54 26.81 6.91
N ASP A 93 -3.83 25.73 6.57
CA ASP A 93 -2.75 25.73 5.61
C ASP A 93 -3.13 24.87 4.40
N ALA A 94 -2.67 25.27 3.22
CA ALA A 94 -2.91 24.52 1.98
C ALA A 94 -1.65 24.53 1.12
N TRP A 95 -1.33 23.38 0.55
CA TRP A 95 -0.20 23.22 -0.36
C TRP A 95 -0.51 22.19 -1.45
N LEU A 96 0.28 22.24 -2.52
CA LEU A 96 0.18 21.30 -3.63
C LEU A 96 1.20 20.18 -3.42
N GLU A 97 0.79 18.93 -3.61
CA GLU A 97 1.66 17.75 -3.58
C GLU A 97 1.53 16.92 -4.86
N GLY A 98 2.65 16.36 -5.32
CA GLY A 98 2.75 15.60 -6.56
C GLY A 98 4.18 15.05 -6.71
N PRO A 99 4.43 14.11 -7.65
CA PRO A 99 5.68 13.35 -7.73
C PRO A 99 6.99 14.16 -7.78
N ASP A 100 6.98 15.45 -8.10
CA ASP A 100 8.20 16.27 -8.16
C ASP A 100 8.15 17.66 -7.51
N GLY A 101 6.99 18.12 -7.01
CA GLY A 101 6.88 19.37 -6.26
C GLY A 101 7.21 20.65 -7.05
N ASP A 102 7.11 20.63 -8.38
CA ASP A 102 7.18 21.82 -9.22
C ASP A 102 6.02 21.92 -10.24
N SER A 103 5.69 23.14 -10.65
CA SER A 103 4.52 23.45 -11.48
C SER A 103 4.84 23.44 -12.99
N ASN A 104 5.90 22.75 -13.43
CA ASN A 104 6.23 22.74 -14.85
C ASN A 104 6.99 21.48 -15.32
N VAL A 105 6.25 20.62 -16.03
CA VAL A 105 6.67 19.70 -17.11
C VAL A 105 6.64 18.19 -16.78
N ASP A 106 5.59 17.68 -16.14
CA ASP A 106 5.50 16.27 -15.69
C ASP A 106 4.08 15.67 -15.88
N GLU A 107 3.98 14.35 -16.13
CA GLU A 107 2.73 13.60 -16.45
C GLU A 107 2.02 13.02 -15.20
N GLY A 108 2.11 13.69 -14.05
CA GLY A 108 1.57 13.27 -12.76
C GLY A 108 0.20 13.84 -12.40
N ALA A 109 -0.46 13.23 -11.41
CA ALA A 109 -1.65 13.80 -10.78
C ALA A 109 -1.22 14.75 -9.67
N ASP A 110 -1.55 16.03 -9.83
CA ASP A 110 -1.38 17.06 -8.80
C ASP A 110 -2.49 16.96 -7.73
N GLN A 111 -2.10 17.04 -6.46
CA GLN A 111 -3.00 17.01 -5.30
C GLN A 111 -3.02 18.37 -4.61
N LEU A 112 -4.20 18.76 -4.10
CA LEU A 112 -4.34 19.85 -3.14
C LEU A 112 -4.53 19.23 -1.75
N LEU A 113 -3.57 19.48 -0.86
CA LEU A 113 -3.63 19.11 0.55
C LEU A 113 -4.01 20.34 1.38
N ILE A 114 -4.86 20.12 2.37
CA ILE A 114 -5.33 21.16 3.29
C ILE A 114 -5.23 20.63 4.71
N GLU A 115 -4.51 21.33 5.57
CA GLU A 115 -4.39 21.04 6.99
C GLU A 115 -5.13 22.11 7.79
N VAL A 116 -5.97 21.68 8.73
CA VAL A 116 -6.65 22.59 9.67
C VAL A 116 -6.37 22.14 11.10
N GLY A 117 -5.69 22.97 11.89
CA GLY A 117 -5.42 22.70 13.29
C GLY A 117 -6.17 23.63 14.23
N GLY A 118 -6.63 23.10 15.37
CA GLY A 118 -7.30 23.88 16.41
C GLY A 118 -8.71 24.36 16.04
N ALA A 119 -9.33 23.73 15.04
CA ALA A 119 -10.69 24.06 14.59
C ALA A 119 -11.74 23.91 15.70
N TYR A 120 -12.84 24.65 15.56
CA TYR A 120 -14.00 24.56 16.43
C TYR A 120 -15.28 24.81 15.63
N PRO A 121 -16.47 24.45 16.18
CA PRO A 121 -17.72 24.66 15.48
C PRO A 121 -17.92 26.11 14.99
N SER A 122 -18.40 26.24 13.76
CA SER A 122 -18.57 27.46 12.96
C SER A 122 -17.29 28.06 12.35
N TYR A 123 -16.15 27.37 12.46
CA TYR A 123 -14.95 27.73 11.71
C TYR A 123 -15.08 27.37 10.22
N HIS A 124 -14.67 28.28 9.35
CA HIS A 124 -14.63 28.09 7.90
C HIS A 124 -13.21 28.32 7.39
N CYS A 125 -12.72 27.36 6.59
CA CYS A 125 -11.55 27.56 5.74
C CYS A 125 -11.97 27.43 4.28
N LEU A 126 -11.79 28.50 3.50
CA LEU A 126 -11.95 28.49 2.06
C LEU A 126 -10.59 28.50 1.40
N VAL A 127 -10.31 27.45 0.62
CA VAL A 127 -9.10 27.37 -0.19
C VAL A 127 -9.50 27.61 -1.64
N THR A 128 -8.83 28.57 -2.28
CA THR A 128 -9.05 28.92 -3.68
C THR A 128 -7.79 28.65 -4.50
N PHE A 129 -7.95 28.21 -5.74
CA PHE A 129 -6.83 27.85 -6.62
C PHE A 129 -7.26 27.92 -8.07
N ASP A 130 -6.29 28.06 -8.97
CA ASP A 130 -6.51 28.06 -10.41
C ASP A 130 -6.05 26.73 -11.00
N VAL A 131 -6.82 26.19 -11.96
CA VAL A 131 -6.42 25.05 -12.78
C VAL A 131 -6.20 25.54 -14.20
N THR A 132 -4.99 25.40 -14.73
CA THR A 132 -4.61 25.91 -16.07
C THR A 132 -4.31 24.76 -17.02
N ASN A 133 -4.87 24.81 -18.24
CA ASN A 133 -4.49 23.87 -19.30
C ASN A 133 -3.14 24.30 -19.90
N ILE A 134 -2.07 23.59 -19.54
CA ILE A 134 -0.72 23.81 -20.06
C ILE A 134 -0.40 22.89 -21.26
N GLY A 135 -1.31 21.98 -21.59
CA GLY A 135 -1.26 21.15 -22.76
C GLY A 135 -1.68 21.87 -24.04
N SER A 136 -1.54 21.18 -25.17
CA SER A 136 -1.92 21.70 -26.50
C SER A 136 -3.28 21.18 -26.97
N VAL A 137 -3.95 20.38 -26.15
CA VAL A 137 -5.28 19.81 -26.42
C VAL A 137 -6.28 20.39 -25.42
N PRO A 138 -7.49 20.81 -25.86
CA PRO A 138 -8.53 21.26 -24.94
C PRO A 138 -8.95 20.18 -23.96
N VAL A 139 -9.22 20.57 -22.72
CA VAL A 139 -9.62 19.69 -21.64
C VAL A 139 -11.00 20.05 -21.11
N HIS A 140 -11.73 19.04 -20.63
CA HIS A 140 -12.87 19.22 -19.74
C HIS A 140 -12.38 19.01 -18.31
N LEU A 141 -12.72 19.97 -17.45
CA LEU A 141 -12.53 19.91 -16.02
C LEU A 141 -13.85 19.50 -15.37
N GLU A 142 -13.77 18.48 -14.52
CA GLU A 142 -14.76 18.28 -13.46
C GLU A 142 -14.37 19.13 -12.25
N GLY A 143 -15.37 19.44 -11.40
CA GLY A 143 -15.10 20.04 -10.10
C GLY A 143 -14.15 19.18 -9.25
N PRO A 144 -13.61 19.75 -8.15
CA PRO A 144 -12.73 18.99 -7.29
C PRO A 144 -13.45 17.72 -6.80
N VAL A 145 -12.75 16.61 -6.87
CA VAL A 145 -13.19 15.34 -6.32
C VAL A 145 -12.64 15.29 -4.91
N SER A 146 -13.52 15.02 -3.94
CA SER A 146 -13.13 14.84 -2.55
C SER A 146 -12.51 13.47 -2.39
N ALA A 147 -11.45 13.42 -1.60
CA ALA A 147 -10.87 12.15 -1.24
C ALA A 147 -11.88 11.30 -0.46
N PRO A 148 -11.92 9.96 -0.66
CA PRO A 148 -12.88 9.08 0.01
C PRO A 148 -12.86 9.18 1.54
N TRP A 149 -11.75 9.63 2.11
CA TRP A 149 -11.49 9.80 3.54
C TRP A 149 -11.83 11.18 4.08
N ASN A 150 -12.03 12.16 3.20
CA ASN A 150 -12.55 13.43 3.69
C ASN A 150 -13.93 13.16 4.31
N PRO A 151 -14.22 13.71 5.50
CA PRO A 151 -15.51 13.55 6.12
C PRO A 151 -16.65 14.00 5.20
N GLU A 152 -17.78 13.28 5.21
CA GLU A 152 -18.94 13.58 4.34
C GLU A 152 -19.49 15.02 4.51
N TRP A 153 -19.19 15.68 5.64
CA TRP A 153 -19.60 17.05 5.94
C TRP A 153 -18.70 18.12 5.30
N VAL A 154 -17.61 17.74 4.64
CA VAL A 154 -16.77 18.67 3.89
C VAL A 154 -17.45 18.98 2.56
N GLU A 155 -17.85 20.24 2.38
CA GLU A 155 -18.56 20.68 1.17
C GLU A 155 -17.55 21.06 0.08
N LEU A 156 -17.56 20.30 -1.01
CA LEU A 156 -16.83 20.63 -2.22
C LEU A 156 -17.38 21.91 -2.85
N ALA A 157 -16.52 22.91 -3.01
CA ALA A 157 -16.83 24.08 -3.79
C ALA A 157 -16.48 23.84 -5.28
N GLU A 158 -17.11 24.63 -6.14
CA GLU A 158 -17.15 24.40 -7.58
C GLU A 158 -15.93 25.03 -8.29
N CYS A 159 -15.63 24.53 -9.50
CA CYS A 159 -14.76 25.21 -10.45
C CYS A 159 -15.62 26.02 -11.43
N PHE A 160 -15.24 27.27 -11.70
CA PHE A 160 -15.91 28.11 -12.68
C PHE A 160 -14.92 28.90 -13.54
N VAL A 161 -15.32 29.18 -14.77
CA VAL A 161 -14.63 30.14 -15.64
C VAL A 161 -15.45 31.42 -15.67
N PRO A 162 -14.85 32.60 -15.37
CA PRO A 162 -15.58 33.86 -15.39
C PRO A 162 -16.33 34.08 -16.72
N GLY A 163 -17.67 34.11 -16.65
CA GLY A 163 -18.55 34.31 -17.81
C GLY A 163 -19.06 33.03 -18.49
N GLN A 164 -18.83 31.85 -17.90
CA GLN A 164 -19.47 30.60 -18.31
C GLN A 164 -20.29 30.01 -17.16
N GLU A 165 -21.51 29.55 -17.48
CA GLU A 165 -22.46 28.89 -16.55
C GLU A 165 -22.68 27.42 -16.96
N GLU A 166 -21.62 26.72 -17.35
CA GLU A 166 -21.70 25.31 -17.77
C GLU A 166 -21.30 24.35 -16.64
N GLU A 167 -21.97 23.20 -16.55
CA GLU A 167 -21.73 22.13 -15.56
C GLU A 167 -20.39 21.41 -15.79
N ILE A 168 -19.82 21.54 -16.99
CA ILE A 168 -18.49 21.04 -17.35
C ILE A 168 -17.70 22.22 -17.87
N VAL A 169 -16.56 22.50 -17.24
CA VAL A 169 -15.69 23.61 -17.63
C VAL A 169 -14.74 23.13 -18.73
N GLN A 170 -14.76 23.75 -19.91
CA GLN A 170 -13.79 23.47 -20.96
C GLN A 170 -12.66 24.52 -20.95
N LEU A 171 -11.41 24.06 -20.90
CA LEU A 171 -10.23 24.93 -21.02
C LEU A 171 -9.46 24.64 -22.31
N HIS A 172 -9.27 25.67 -23.13
CA HIS A 172 -8.29 25.66 -24.22
C HIS A 172 -6.86 25.87 -23.70
N GLU A 173 -5.86 25.66 -24.57
CA GLU A 173 -4.44 25.89 -24.25
C GLU A 173 -4.24 27.30 -23.66
N GLY A 174 -3.69 27.35 -22.44
CA GLY A 174 -3.41 28.57 -21.68
C GLY A 174 -4.61 29.20 -20.97
N GLU A 175 -5.81 28.61 -21.06
CA GLU A 175 -6.96 29.05 -20.25
C GLU A 175 -6.91 28.45 -18.84
N SER A 176 -7.48 29.19 -17.89
CA SER A 176 -7.55 28.80 -16.47
C SER A 176 -8.99 28.82 -15.97
N ALA A 177 -9.32 27.86 -15.09
CA ALA A 177 -10.53 27.85 -14.28
C ALA A 177 -10.20 28.24 -12.84
N TYR A 178 -11.10 28.99 -12.20
CA TYR A 178 -11.00 29.32 -10.78
C TYR A 178 -11.80 28.30 -9.99
N CYS A 179 -11.17 27.65 -9.03
CA CYS A 179 -11.75 26.59 -8.22
C CYS A 179 -11.67 26.97 -6.74
N SER A 180 -12.53 26.36 -5.92
CA SER A 180 -12.49 26.54 -4.48
C SER A 180 -12.94 25.28 -3.73
N VAL A 181 -12.53 25.17 -2.46
CA VAL A 181 -12.93 24.13 -1.51
C VAL A 181 -13.33 24.83 -0.21
N LEU A 182 -14.50 24.51 0.34
CA LEU A 182 -14.97 25.08 1.60
C LEU A 182 -15.04 24.02 2.69
N ILE A 183 -14.17 24.13 3.69
CA ILE A 183 -14.20 23.29 4.88
C ILE A 183 -14.96 24.06 5.97
N HIS A 184 -16.13 23.54 6.36
CA HIS A 184 -16.94 24.11 7.43
C HIS A 184 -17.07 23.11 8.59
N PHE A 185 -16.51 23.49 9.74
CA PHE A 185 -16.65 22.73 10.96
C PHE A 185 -17.98 23.08 11.63
N THR A 186 -18.84 22.09 11.87
CA THR A 186 -20.12 22.26 12.56
C THR A 186 -20.12 21.60 13.93
N ASN A 187 -21.17 21.81 14.73
CA ASN A 187 -21.32 21.08 16.00
C ASN A 187 -21.48 19.57 15.79
N ASP A 188 -21.97 19.15 14.62
CA ASP A 188 -22.18 17.74 14.27
C ASP A 188 -20.92 17.11 13.64
N SER A 189 -19.90 17.91 13.32
CA SER A 189 -18.63 17.44 12.73
C SER A 189 -17.74 16.65 13.70
N GLY A 190 -18.10 16.58 15.00
CA GLY A 190 -17.35 15.81 16.00
C GLY A 190 -15.98 16.39 16.34
N VAL A 191 -15.83 17.71 16.27
CA VAL A 191 -14.53 18.39 16.41
C VAL A 191 -13.92 18.17 17.79
N GLU A 192 -12.68 17.69 17.81
CA GLU A 192 -11.90 17.39 19.02
C GLU A 192 -10.99 18.56 19.41
N GLU A 193 -10.78 18.74 20.70
CA GLU A 193 -9.95 19.82 21.22
C GLU A 193 -8.47 19.59 20.87
N ASN A 194 -7.82 20.60 20.25
CA ASN A 194 -6.42 20.55 19.79
C ASN A 194 -6.11 19.45 18.76
N ALA A 195 -7.13 19.00 18.00
CA ALA A 195 -6.91 18.09 16.89
C ALA A 195 -6.43 18.84 15.63
N THR A 196 -5.72 18.10 14.78
CA THR A 196 -5.35 18.48 13.42
C THR A 196 -6.14 17.62 12.45
N TYR A 197 -6.69 18.24 11.41
CA TYR A 197 -7.48 17.61 10.37
C TYR A 197 -6.78 17.78 9.03
N GLU A 198 -6.70 16.71 8.25
CA GLU A 198 -6.11 16.71 6.92
C GLU A 198 -7.20 16.38 5.88
N PHE A 199 -7.23 17.14 4.79
CA PHE A 199 -8.14 16.94 3.68
C PHE A 199 -7.37 16.91 2.37
N ALA A 200 -7.84 16.08 1.43
CA ALA A 200 -7.23 15.99 0.11
C ALA A 200 -8.27 16.16 -1.01
N PHE A 201 -7.89 16.89 -2.06
CA PHE A 201 -8.72 17.15 -3.22
C PHE A 201 -7.94 16.88 -4.50
N ALA A 202 -8.60 16.28 -5.50
CA ALA A 202 -8.03 16.01 -6.81
C ALA A 202 -8.92 16.62 -7.89
N ILE A 203 -8.33 17.18 -8.94
CA ILE A 203 -9.08 17.67 -10.10
C ILE A 203 -8.98 16.63 -11.21
N ARG A 204 -10.12 16.29 -11.81
CA ARG A 204 -10.12 15.49 -13.02
C ARG A 204 -10.14 16.40 -14.24
N ALA A 205 -9.07 16.32 -15.03
CA ALA A 205 -9.02 16.83 -16.39
C ALA A 205 -9.00 15.67 -17.39
N TYR A 206 -9.82 15.75 -18.43
CA TYR A 206 -9.82 14.76 -19.52
C TYR A 206 -10.01 15.42 -20.88
N GLN A 207 -9.65 14.71 -21.94
CA GLN A 207 -9.76 15.23 -23.29
C GLN A 207 -11.21 15.53 -23.67
N TRP A 208 -11.47 16.70 -24.26
CA TRP A 208 -12.84 17.20 -24.57
C TRP A 208 -13.74 16.26 -25.41
N ASN A 209 -13.15 15.27 -26.09
CA ASN A 209 -13.85 14.31 -26.94
C ASN A 209 -13.95 12.90 -26.35
N GLU A 210 -13.54 12.69 -25.10
CA GLU A 210 -13.69 11.43 -24.38
C GLU A 210 -14.75 11.54 -23.29
N SER A 211 -15.41 10.41 -23.00
CA SER A 211 -16.22 10.30 -21.77
C SER A 211 -15.26 10.07 -20.61
N PRO A 212 -15.46 10.71 -19.45
CA PRO A 212 -14.65 10.40 -18.28
C PRO A 212 -14.74 8.89 -18.00
N GLY A 213 -13.59 8.26 -17.84
CA GLY A 213 -13.49 6.88 -17.38
C GLY A 213 -13.92 6.74 -15.91
N ALA A 214 -13.50 5.65 -15.25
CA ALA A 214 -13.70 5.49 -13.81
C ALA A 214 -13.08 6.66 -13.02
N ALA A 215 -13.56 6.87 -11.77
CA ALA A 215 -12.90 7.60 -10.64
C ALA A 215 -11.45 8.04 -10.92
N PRO A 216 -10.94 9.30 -10.76
CA PRO A 216 -9.48 9.43 -10.69
C PRO A 216 -9.04 8.45 -9.62
N GLY A 217 -8.10 7.57 -9.95
CA GLY A 217 -7.46 6.77 -8.92
C GLY A 217 -6.81 7.78 -8.00
N TRP A 218 -7.35 7.97 -6.80
CA TRP A 218 -6.60 8.62 -5.74
C TRP A 218 -5.27 7.89 -5.66
N PRO A 219 -4.14 8.61 -5.57
CA PRO A 219 -2.89 7.95 -5.26
C PRO A 219 -3.17 7.03 -4.07
N PRO A 220 -2.75 5.76 -4.09
CA PRO A 220 -2.77 4.95 -2.88
C PRO A 220 -2.15 5.78 -1.75
N GLY A 221 -2.70 5.72 -0.53
CA GLY A 221 -2.15 6.39 0.66
C GLY A 221 -0.65 6.18 0.61
N GLY A 222 0.10 7.28 0.38
CA GLY A 222 1.49 7.15 -0.03
C GLY A 222 2.23 6.22 0.92
N GLU A 223 3.12 5.38 0.39
CA GLU A 223 3.91 4.47 1.22
C GLU A 223 4.52 5.26 2.39
N THR A 224 4.14 4.88 3.60
CA THR A 224 4.57 5.52 4.84
C THR A 224 5.28 4.49 5.71
N THR A 225 6.11 4.98 6.64
CA THR A 225 6.80 4.13 7.62
C THR A 225 6.48 4.61 9.02
N LEU A 226 5.89 3.73 9.84
CA LEU A 226 5.62 3.98 11.25
C LEU A 226 6.58 3.19 12.14
N ASP A 227 7.06 3.83 13.20
CA ASP A 227 7.86 3.22 14.26
C ASP A 227 6.98 3.01 15.50
N TYR A 228 6.72 1.75 15.81
CA TYR A 228 5.92 1.30 16.94
C TYR A 228 6.75 1.07 18.22
N GLY A 229 8.07 1.27 18.15
CA GLY A 229 8.97 1.12 19.28
C GLY A 229 9.13 -0.33 19.72
N ASN A 230 8.99 -0.59 21.02
CA ASN A 230 9.27 -1.89 21.61
C ASN A 230 8.06 -2.42 22.38
N VAL A 231 7.84 -3.73 22.32
CA VAL A 231 6.85 -4.46 23.12
C VAL A 231 7.57 -5.57 23.88
N ALA A 232 7.29 -5.71 25.17
CA ALA A 232 7.81 -6.80 26.00
C ALA A 232 6.64 -7.60 26.57
N LEU A 233 6.54 -8.87 26.20
CA LEU A 233 5.50 -9.78 26.64
C LEU A 233 6.04 -10.71 27.74
N SER A 234 5.22 -11.00 28.75
CA SER A 234 5.63 -11.91 29.83
C SER A 234 4.49 -12.72 30.45
N GLY A 235 4.82 -13.89 30.97
CA GLY A 235 3.88 -14.71 31.74
C GLY A 235 3.29 -15.85 30.92
N GLY A 236 1.99 -16.12 31.12
CA GLY A 236 1.31 -17.25 30.48
C GLY A 236 0.40 -16.88 29.31
N PHE A 237 -0.12 -15.65 29.26
CA PHE A 237 -0.87 -15.15 28.11
C PHE A 237 -0.83 -13.62 28.08
N GLU A 238 -0.38 -13.06 26.97
CA GLU A 238 -0.40 -11.63 26.68
C GLU A 238 -0.57 -11.43 25.17
N SER A 239 -1.40 -10.46 24.75
CA SER A 239 -1.63 -10.21 23.33
C SER A 239 -2.10 -8.77 23.11
N GLY A 240 -1.78 -8.19 21.95
CA GLY A 240 -2.16 -6.83 21.59
C GLY A 240 -2.08 -6.57 20.09
N ASN A 241 -2.41 -5.35 19.70
CA ASN A 241 -2.29 -4.84 18.34
C ASN A 241 -1.89 -3.37 18.37
N PHE A 242 -1.45 -2.85 17.23
CA PHE A 242 -1.30 -1.41 17.00
C PHE A 242 -2.60 -0.86 16.38
N ASP A 243 -2.88 0.42 16.59
CA ASP A 243 -4.19 0.99 16.28
C ASP A 243 -4.41 1.16 14.78
N GLU A 244 -3.34 1.41 14.01
CA GLU A 244 -3.42 1.66 12.58
C GLU A 244 -3.87 0.42 11.82
N VAL A 245 -4.74 0.70 10.87
CA VAL A 245 -5.17 -0.23 9.85
C VAL A 245 -4.29 0.02 8.62
N TRP A 246 -4.03 -1.00 7.82
CA TRP A 246 -3.17 -0.97 6.64
C TRP A 246 -3.95 -1.52 5.45
N ASP A 247 -3.77 -0.89 4.28
CA ASP A 247 -4.35 -1.30 3.00
C ASP A 247 -3.24 -1.89 2.12
N LEU A 248 -3.16 -3.22 2.10
CA LEU A 248 -2.20 -3.96 1.27
C LEU A 248 -2.58 -3.94 -0.21
N THR A 249 -3.80 -3.53 -0.56
CA THR A 249 -4.22 -3.36 -1.96
C THR A 249 -3.67 -2.08 -2.57
N ALA A 250 -3.29 -1.12 -1.72
CA ALA A 250 -2.73 0.16 -2.10
C ALA A 250 -1.21 0.07 -2.38
N CYS A 251 -0.46 -0.72 -1.61
CA CYS A 251 0.94 -1.05 -1.89
C CYS A 251 1.42 -2.29 -1.12
N ASP A 252 2.63 -2.73 -1.44
CA ASP A 252 3.34 -3.76 -0.67
C ASP A 252 3.59 -3.27 0.76
N MET A 253 3.65 -4.21 1.70
CA MET A 253 3.88 -3.92 3.10
C MET A 253 5.03 -4.74 3.64
N GLU A 254 5.82 -4.13 4.52
CA GLU A 254 6.95 -4.74 5.18
C GLU A 254 6.87 -4.47 6.69
N ILE A 255 6.91 -5.55 7.49
CA ILE A 255 6.95 -5.48 8.94
C ILE A 255 8.33 -5.95 9.39
N ARG A 256 9.03 -5.12 10.18
CA ARG A 256 10.35 -5.41 10.74
C ARG A 256 10.34 -5.34 12.25
N ALA A 257 11.09 -6.22 12.90
CA ALA A 257 11.39 -6.16 14.33
C ALA A 257 12.60 -7.05 14.65
N THR A 258 13.23 -6.85 15.80
CA THR A 258 14.12 -7.84 16.41
C THR A 258 13.33 -8.61 17.49
N LEU A 259 13.11 -9.92 17.29
CA LEU A 259 12.57 -10.78 18.34
C LEU A 259 13.68 -11.16 19.30
N ASP A 260 13.43 -10.94 20.59
CA ASP A 260 14.25 -11.43 21.69
C ASP A 260 13.52 -12.59 22.37
N MET A 261 14.03 -13.79 22.12
CA MET A 261 13.50 -15.05 22.65
C MET A 261 14.37 -15.61 23.78
N THR A 262 15.34 -14.85 24.29
CA THR A 262 16.28 -15.31 25.34
C THR A 262 15.60 -15.70 26.66
N GLY A 263 14.35 -15.25 26.88
CA GLY A 263 13.55 -15.62 28.04
C GLY A 263 12.48 -16.69 27.78
N MET A 264 12.54 -17.41 26.66
CA MET A 264 11.82 -18.68 26.50
C MET A 264 12.45 -19.76 27.39
N VAL A 265 11.63 -20.67 27.95
CA VAL A 265 12.06 -21.66 28.95
C VAL A 265 11.46 -23.03 28.63
N ASP A 266 12.31 -24.03 28.46
CA ASP A 266 11.96 -25.44 28.19
C ASP A 266 12.30 -26.38 29.37
N ASP A 267 13.19 -25.95 30.27
CA ASP A 267 13.77 -26.74 31.38
C ASP A 267 12.82 -26.97 32.59
N PHE A 268 11.52 -27.17 32.33
CA PHE A 268 10.56 -27.61 33.35
C PHE A 268 10.20 -29.09 33.16
N GLY A 269 11.19 -29.95 32.88
CA GLY A 269 10.98 -31.38 32.70
C GLY A 269 10.15 -31.75 31.46
N GLY A 270 10.12 -30.88 30.44
CA GLY A 270 9.23 -30.99 29.28
C GLY A 270 7.78 -30.56 29.55
N ASP A 271 7.47 -30.04 30.75
CA ASP A 271 6.14 -29.54 31.10
C ASP A 271 5.97 -28.03 30.83
N ALA A 272 6.97 -27.36 30.25
CA ALA A 272 6.90 -25.96 29.84
C ALA A 272 6.91 -25.82 28.32
N HIS A 273 5.98 -25.02 27.79
CA HIS A 273 5.87 -24.72 26.37
C HIS A 273 5.40 -23.29 26.15
N ALA A 274 5.85 -22.63 25.08
CA ALA A 274 5.34 -21.33 24.68
C ALA A 274 5.29 -21.14 23.17
N TRP A 275 4.34 -20.29 22.75
CA TRP A 275 4.15 -19.80 21.39
C TRP A 275 4.12 -18.29 21.41
N GLY A 276 5.02 -17.67 20.66
CA GLY A 276 4.99 -16.26 20.31
C GLY A 276 4.39 -16.06 18.93
N GLU A 277 3.63 -14.99 18.74
CA GLU A 277 3.07 -14.63 17.44
C GLU A 277 3.35 -13.15 17.16
N PHE A 278 3.70 -12.83 15.91
CA PHE A 278 3.88 -11.46 15.43
C PHE A 278 3.58 -11.39 13.94
N GLY A 279 2.68 -10.50 13.53
CA GLY A 279 2.29 -10.41 12.12
C GLY A 279 1.10 -9.50 11.89
N ILE A 280 0.29 -9.84 10.90
CA ILE A 280 -0.83 -9.01 10.47
C ILE A 280 -2.12 -9.81 10.37
N ARG A 281 -3.23 -9.19 10.78
CA ARG A 281 -4.56 -9.79 10.72
C ARG A 281 -5.63 -8.83 10.22
N ALA A 282 -6.67 -9.34 9.58
CA ALA A 282 -7.81 -8.54 9.18
C ALA A 282 -8.51 -7.92 10.41
N VAL A 283 -9.03 -6.69 10.30
CA VAL A 283 -9.79 -6.02 11.37
C VAL A 283 -10.97 -6.89 11.81
N GLY A 284 -11.17 -6.99 13.12
CA GLY A 284 -12.27 -7.77 13.73
C GLY A 284 -11.92 -9.20 14.16
N TYR A 285 -10.73 -9.71 13.82
CA TYR A 285 -10.22 -10.97 14.36
C TYR A 285 -9.48 -10.77 15.70
N GLY A 286 -9.26 -11.86 16.45
CA GLY A 286 -8.52 -11.83 17.72
C GLY A 286 -7.02 -11.57 17.53
N ASN A 287 -6.35 -11.08 18.58
CA ASN A 287 -4.91 -10.76 18.58
C ASN A 287 -3.99 -11.92 18.98
N PHE A 288 -4.54 -13.12 19.10
CA PHE A 288 -3.76 -14.32 19.34
C PHE A 288 -4.49 -15.46 18.66
N ASN A 289 -3.77 -16.18 17.80
CA ASN A 289 -4.30 -17.26 16.99
C ASN A 289 -5.64 -16.85 16.32
N PRO A 290 -5.61 -15.85 15.42
CA PRO A 290 -6.83 -15.23 14.85
C PRO A 290 -7.86 -16.24 14.33
N THR A 291 -7.37 -17.36 13.80
CA THR A 291 -8.14 -18.53 13.35
C THR A 291 -7.44 -19.82 13.74
N TRP A 292 -8.19 -20.86 14.11
CA TRP A 292 -7.61 -22.18 14.42
C TRP A 292 -7.86 -23.20 13.30
N MET A 293 -6.79 -23.78 12.77
CA MET A 293 -6.86 -24.78 11.70
C MET A 293 -7.64 -24.33 10.44
N SER A 294 -7.74 -23.02 10.22
CA SER A 294 -8.41 -22.42 9.06
C SER A 294 -7.72 -21.13 8.64
N ASP A 295 -7.72 -20.84 7.34
CA ASP A 295 -7.32 -19.54 6.78
C ASP A 295 -8.45 -18.50 6.98
N GLY A 296 -8.20 -17.23 6.67
CA GLY A 296 -9.25 -16.19 6.57
C GLY A 296 -8.98 -14.91 7.34
N ALA A 297 -7.92 -14.88 8.14
CA ALA A 297 -7.71 -13.82 9.11
C ALA A 297 -6.39 -13.07 8.96
N GLY A 298 -5.52 -13.44 8.03
CA GLY A 298 -4.18 -12.85 7.88
C GLY A 298 -3.06 -13.86 7.91
N VAL A 299 -1.86 -13.39 8.28
CA VAL A 299 -0.63 -14.19 8.31
C VAL A 299 0.32 -13.65 9.37
N TRP A 300 1.01 -14.55 10.07
CA TRP A 300 1.89 -14.20 11.17
C TRP A 300 3.07 -15.15 11.28
N ILE A 301 4.14 -14.63 11.86
CA ILE A 301 5.27 -15.41 12.35
C ILE A 301 4.79 -16.10 13.63
N THR A 302 5.07 -17.38 13.76
CA THR A 302 4.88 -18.14 14.99
C THR A 302 6.23 -18.67 15.45
N THR A 303 6.52 -18.49 16.73
CA THR A 303 7.67 -19.11 17.38
C THR A 303 7.23 -20.42 18.04
N ASP A 304 8.09 -21.42 17.94
CA ASP A 304 7.97 -22.71 18.60
C ASP A 304 9.39 -23.16 18.98
N TYR A 305 9.52 -24.24 19.74
CA TYR A 305 10.80 -24.86 20.02
C TYR A 305 10.65 -26.37 20.14
N ASP A 306 11.76 -27.10 20.02
CA ASP A 306 11.71 -28.55 20.21
C ASP A 306 11.29 -28.87 21.66
N TRP A 307 10.41 -29.86 21.81
CA TRP A 307 9.89 -30.30 23.12
C TRP A 307 10.93 -31.17 23.86
N THR A 308 12.17 -31.12 23.42
CA THR A 308 13.27 -31.85 24.01
C THR A 308 13.72 -31.09 25.26
N LEU A 309 14.05 -31.84 26.31
CA LEU A 309 14.57 -31.24 27.52
C LEU A 309 15.95 -30.66 27.23
N ASN A 310 16.20 -29.42 27.65
CA ASN A 310 17.46 -28.70 27.50
C ASN A 310 17.75 -28.22 26.06
N THR A 311 16.69 -27.98 25.28
CA THR A 311 16.72 -27.32 23.97
C THR A 311 17.21 -25.87 24.03
N PHE A 312 17.46 -25.29 25.21
CA PHE A 312 18.16 -23.99 25.30
C PHE A 312 19.49 -24.06 26.07
N ASP A 313 19.92 -25.26 26.49
CA ASP A 313 21.17 -25.40 27.24
C ASP A 313 22.35 -25.15 26.30
N PRO A 314 23.38 -24.43 26.79
CA PRO A 314 24.55 -24.19 25.97
C PRO A 314 25.26 -25.49 25.62
N ASP A 315 25.70 -25.57 24.38
CA ASP A 315 26.50 -26.63 23.82
C ASP A 315 27.70 -27.01 24.72
N PRO A 316 28.02 -28.32 24.85
CA PRO A 316 29.17 -28.75 25.63
C PRO A 316 30.48 -28.08 25.16
N PRO A 317 31.30 -27.52 26.07
CA PRO A 317 32.53 -26.84 25.69
C PRO A 317 33.45 -27.72 24.82
N GLY A 318 33.69 -27.28 23.58
CA GLY A 318 34.53 -27.97 22.60
C GLY A 318 33.85 -29.11 21.84
N SER A 319 32.53 -29.24 21.93
CA SER A 319 31.73 -30.19 21.14
C SER A 319 30.38 -29.58 20.79
N PRO A 320 30.37 -28.48 20.01
CA PRO A 320 29.12 -27.84 19.62
C PRO A 320 28.29 -28.74 18.69
N THR A 321 26.97 -28.68 18.80
CA THR A 321 26.00 -29.55 18.14
C THR A 321 24.79 -28.77 17.64
N LEU A 322 24.43 -28.97 16.37
CA LEU A 322 23.17 -28.46 15.85
C LEU A 322 21.98 -29.17 16.52
N ASP A 323 21.32 -28.53 17.46
CA ASP A 323 20.18 -29.06 18.23
C ASP A 323 18.86 -28.30 18.00
N LEU A 324 18.89 -27.21 17.21
CA LEU A 324 17.71 -26.56 16.65
C LEU A 324 16.78 -25.97 17.72
N ASP A 325 17.33 -25.13 18.58
CA ASP A 325 16.68 -24.44 19.69
C ASP A 325 15.33 -23.80 19.35
N ASP A 326 15.29 -23.00 18.28
CA ASP A 326 14.14 -22.16 17.97
C ASP A 326 13.60 -22.44 16.58
N LYS A 327 12.28 -22.50 16.49
CA LYS A 327 11.55 -22.62 15.25
C LYS A 327 10.75 -21.36 14.99
N LEU A 328 10.98 -20.74 13.84
CA LEU A 328 10.22 -19.58 13.38
C LEU A 328 9.59 -19.89 12.02
N ILE A 329 8.26 -19.95 11.98
CA ILE A 329 7.49 -20.29 10.77
C ILE A 329 6.41 -19.25 10.48
N LEU A 330 5.95 -19.20 9.23
CA LEU A 330 4.72 -18.53 8.86
C LEU A 330 3.51 -19.42 9.18
N GLN A 331 2.47 -18.80 9.72
CA GLN A 331 1.14 -19.37 9.88
C GLN A 331 0.09 -18.41 9.34
N ARG A 332 -1.00 -18.97 8.83
CA ARG A 332 -2.25 -18.25 8.46
C ARG A 332 -3.50 -18.90 9.08
N GLY A 333 -3.24 -19.81 10.01
CA GLY A 333 -4.19 -20.58 10.80
C GLY A 333 -3.40 -21.28 11.89
N GLY A 334 -3.79 -21.10 13.14
CA GLY A 334 -3.03 -21.66 14.26
C GLY A 334 -2.99 -23.17 14.20
N GLY A 335 -1.83 -23.70 14.62
CA GLY A 335 -1.52 -25.13 14.57
C GLY A 335 -1.08 -25.63 13.19
N TRP A 336 -0.92 -24.74 12.20
CA TRP A 336 -0.33 -25.11 10.92
C TRP A 336 1.19 -25.19 11.00
N ASP A 337 1.73 -26.18 10.31
CA ASP A 337 3.16 -26.44 10.24
C ASP A 337 3.72 -26.14 8.84
N GLU A 338 4.97 -26.48 8.62
CA GLU A 338 5.71 -26.30 7.38
C GLU A 338 5.03 -26.93 6.16
N SER A 339 4.15 -27.92 6.34
CA SER A 339 3.43 -28.56 5.24
C SER A 339 2.40 -27.65 4.56
N TYR A 340 2.06 -26.53 5.20
CA TYR A 340 1.09 -25.56 4.69
C TYR A 340 1.71 -24.47 3.80
N TYR A 341 3.05 -24.42 3.71
CA TYR A 341 3.72 -23.58 2.73
C TYR A 341 3.26 -23.98 1.33
N ASN A 342 3.06 -22.98 0.47
CA ASN A 342 2.50 -23.21 -0.86
C ASN A 342 3.09 -22.30 -1.94
N LEU A 343 4.11 -21.50 -1.60
CA LEU A 343 4.87 -20.69 -2.55
C LEU A 343 6.34 -21.14 -2.57
N PRO A 344 6.95 -21.30 -3.76
CA PRO A 344 6.31 -21.25 -5.09
C PRO A 344 5.41 -22.47 -5.36
N SER A 345 5.51 -23.53 -4.54
CA SER A 345 4.63 -24.69 -4.53
C SER A 345 4.64 -25.35 -3.15
N SER A 346 3.73 -26.29 -2.90
CA SER A 346 3.76 -27.08 -1.67
C SER A 346 5.06 -27.89 -1.55
N PRO A 347 5.71 -27.91 -0.38
CA PRO A 347 6.96 -28.61 -0.20
C PRO A 347 6.76 -30.13 -0.29
N PRO A 348 7.56 -30.85 -1.10
CA PRO A 348 7.47 -32.31 -1.20
C PRO A 348 7.92 -33.01 0.09
N ASN A 349 8.81 -32.38 0.84
CA ASN A 349 9.28 -32.82 2.16
C ASN A 349 9.39 -31.60 3.11
N PRO A 350 8.31 -31.25 3.83
CA PRO A 350 8.27 -30.06 4.69
C PRO A 350 9.32 -30.05 5.82
N TRP A 351 9.81 -31.23 6.19
CA TRP A 351 10.77 -31.41 7.28
C TRP A 351 12.23 -31.29 6.83
N ALA A 352 12.47 -31.23 5.51
CA ALA A 352 13.78 -30.89 4.96
C ALA A 352 13.74 -29.41 4.56
N ASN A 353 13.99 -28.53 5.51
CA ASN A 353 13.84 -27.09 5.34
C ASN A 353 15.12 -26.31 5.64
N HIS A 354 15.11 -25.03 5.29
CA HIS A 354 16.16 -24.05 5.49
C HIS A 354 15.54 -22.73 5.97
N GLY A 355 16.18 -22.05 6.93
CA GLY A 355 15.68 -20.79 7.49
C GLY A 355 14.39 -20.93 8.33
N ILE A 356 14.12 -22.11 8.89
CA ILE A 356 12.97 -22.35 9.77
C ILE A 356 13.43 -22.68 11.19
N TRP A 357 14.44 -23.52 11.32
CA TRP A 357 15.06 -23.87 12.57
C TRP A 357 16.37 -23.12 12.76
N TYR A 358 16.60 -22.67 13.99
CA TYR A 358 17.69 -21.82 14.39
C TYR A 358 18.33 -22.36 15.65
N ASP A 359 19.63 -22.16 15.73
CA ASP A 359 20.46 -22.56 16.84
C ASP A 359 20.97 -21.27 17.53
N ARG A 360 20.81 -21.19 18.85
CA ARG A 360 21.24 -20.03 19.65
C ARG A 360 22.74 -20.00 19.80
N ASP A 361 23.41 -21.13 19.68
CA ASP A 361 24.84 -21.23 19.94
C ASP A 361 25.60 -21.95 18.81
N GLY A 362 26.58 -22.76 19.18
CA GLY A 362 27.61 -23.19 18.26
C GLY A 362 27.09 -24.29 17.34
N VAL A 363 27.82 -24.52 16.25
CA VAL A 363 27.63 -25.74 15.47
C VAL A 363 28.96 -26.45 15.29
N ASP A 364 28.94 -27.77 15.10
CA ASP A 364 30.14 -28.54 14.76
C ASP A 364 30.88 -27.88 13.57
N PRO A 365 32.23 -27.77 13.61
CA PRO A 365 32.98 -27.06 12.58
C PRO A 365 32.84 -27.60 11.14
N TRP A 366 32.43 -28.85 10.96
CA TRP A 366 32.14 -29.44 9.65
C TRP A 366 30.74 -29.09 9.15
N GLN A 367 29.79 -28.80 10.03
CA GLN A 367 28.48 -28.26 9.68
C GLN A 367 28.56 -26.76 9.39
N ALA A 368 29.41 -26.02 10.12
CA ALA A 368 29.61 -24.58 9.94
C ALA A 368 30.08 -24.18 8.51
N VAL A 369 30.58 -25.13 7.72
CA VAL A 369 31.00 -24.90 6.33
C VAL A 369 29.95 -25.28 5.29
N MET A 370 28.80 -25.82 5.71
CA MET A 370 27.70 -26.19 4.82
C MET A 370 27.00 -24.93 4.31
N TRP A 371 26.46 -24.99 3.10
CA TRP A 371 25.84 -23.85 2.42
C TRP A 371 24.77 -23.14 3.26
N GLY A 372 23.92 -23.91 3.94
CA GLY A 372 22.80 -23.39 4.72
C GLY A 372 23.16 -22.99 6.16
N ALA A 373 24.41 -23.19 6.59
CA ALA A 373 24.88 -22.84 7.92
C ALA A 373 25.48 -21.43 7.91
N VAL A 374 24.72 -20.44 8.39
CA VAL A 374 25.10 -19.03 8.39
C VAL A 374 25.37 -18.57 9.83
N ASP A 375 26.60 -18.15 10.12
CA ASP A 375 27.00 -17.63 11.45
C ASP A 375 26.25 -16.34 11.77
N GLY A 376 25.54 -16.31 12.89
CA GLY A 376 24.59 -15.26 13.26
C GLY A 376 23.30 -15.26 12.44
N GLY A 377 23.17 -16.16 11.46
CA GLY A 377 21.99 -16.33 10.61
C GLY A 377 21.13 -17.48 11.10
N THR A 378 21.64 -18.71 10.96
CA THR A 378 20.96 -19.97 11.34
C THR A 378 21.56 -20.63 12.57
N TYR A 379 22.75 -20.23 13.00
CA TYR A 379 23.40 -20.64 14.26
C TYR A 379 24.11 -19.44 14.89
N ASN A 380 24.54 -19.56 16.14
CA ASN A 380 25.08 -18.47 16.99
C ASN A 380 24.12 -17.27 17.06
N THR A 381 22.81 -17.52 17.00
CA THR A 381 21.81 -16.44 16.98
C THR A 381 21.65 -15.77 18.34
N GLY A 382 22.04 -16.44 19.42
CA GLY A 382 21.89 -15.95 20.78
C GLY A 382 20.44 -15.73 21.20
N GLY A 383 19.46 -16.34 20.51
CA GLY A 383 18.03 -16.12 20.74
C GLY A 383 17.52 -14.76 20.23
N LEU A 384 18.27 -14.10 19.35
CA LEU A 384 17.93 -12.80 18.76
C LEU A 384 17.71 -12.94 17.25
N TYR A 385 16.56 -12.43 16.76
CA TYR A 385 16.12 -12.62 15.38
C TYR A 385 15.66 -11.30 14.76
N ASP A 386 16.43 -10.76 13.82
CA ASP A 386 16.01 -9.67 12.96
C ASP A 386 15.06 -10.21 11.89
N VAL A 387 13.77 -9.95 12.05
CA VAL A 387 12.75 -10.43 11.11
C VAL A 387 12.29 -9.37 10.15
N VAL A 388 12.00 -9.82 8.94
CA VAL A 388 11.35 -9.05 7.89
C VAL A 388 10.23 -9.91 7.31
N LEU A 389 8.99 -9.49 7.55
CA LEU A 389 7.79 -10.07 6.97
C LEU A 389 7.36 -9.19 5.79
N SER A 390 7.53 -9.70 4.57
CA SER A 390 7.15 -9.02 3.34
C SER A 390 5.79 -9.51 2.86
N LEU A 391 4.89 -8.59 2.56
CA LEU A 391 3.47 -8.83 2.28
C LEU A 391 3.07 -8.15 0.96
N HIS A 392 2.28 -8.84 0.15
CA HIS A 392 1.74 -8.33 -1.10
C HIS A 392 0.29 -8.79 -1.28
N ALA A 393 -0.65 -7.88 -1.56
CA ALA A 393 -2.01 -8.27 -1.92
C ALA A 393 -2.07 -8.74 -3.38
N ASN A 394 -2.59 -9.94 -3.61
CA ASN A 394 -2.93 -10.43 -4.95
C ASN A 394 -4.33 -9.96 -5.39
N SER A 395 -5.20 -9.68 -4.41
CA SER A 395 -6.56 -9.17 -4.57
C SER A 395 -7.03 -8.54 -3.26
N ALA A 396 -8.25 -8.00 -3.22
CA ALA A 396 -8.85 -7.50 -1.98
C ALA A 396 -9.01 -8.55 -0.87
N THR A 397 -8.94 -9.85 -1.19
CA THR A 397 -9.16 -10.93 -0.21
C THR A 397 -8.02 -11.94 -0.08
N GLU A 398 -6.98 -11.82 -0.91
CA GLU A 398 -5.87 -12.78 -0.95
C GLU A 398 -4.54 -12.04 -1.05
N GLY A 399 -3.54 -12.50 -0.29
CA GLY A 399 -2.18 -11.97 -0.31
C GLY A 399 -1.12 -13.08 -0.36
N THR A 400 0.14 -12.67 -0.48
CA THR A 400 1.33 -13.52 -0.32
C THR A 400 2.24 -12.96 0.75
N ALA A 401 2.93 -13.85 1.45
CA ALA A 401 3.85 -13.52 2.52
C ALA A 401 5.16 -14.30 2.39
N TYR A 402 6.27 -13.62 2.66
CA TYR A 402 7.60 -14.18 2.75
C TYR A 402 8.26 -13.73 4.05
N LEU A 403 9.04 -14.62 4.66
CA LEU A 403 9.76 -14.35 5.91
C LEU A 403 11.26 -14.44 5.68
N THR A 404 11.98 -13.41 6.13
CA THR A 404 13.44 -13.38 6.21
C THR A 404 13.83 -13.18 7.67
N ILE A 405 14.78 -13.96 8.17
CA ILE A 405 15.27 -13.90 9.56
C ILE A 405 16.79 -13.81 9.52
N ASN A 406 17.37 -12.81 10.18
CA ASN A 406 18.82 -12.57 10.18
C ASN A 406 19.42 -12.55 8.76
N GLY A 407 18.64 -12.05 7.77
CA GLY A 407 19.01 -12.03 6.35
C GLY A 407 18.90 -13.37 5.61
N VAL A 408 18.41 -14.43 6.25
CA VAL A 408 18.18 -15.76 5.68
C VAL A 408 16.71 -15.92 5.29
N GLN A 409 16.42 -16.26 4.03
CA GLN A 409 15.06 -16.55 3.59
C GLN A 409 14.70 -18.02 3.86
N GLN A 410 13.41 -18.31 3.95
CA GLN A 410 12.92 -19.67 4.12
C GLN A 410 13.01 -20.49 2.82
N GLY A 411 13.20 -21.80 2.95
CA GLY A 411 13.21 -22.73 1.82
C GLY A 411 13.03 -24.19 2.18
N PHE A 412 12.84 -25.03 1.16
CA PHE A 412 12.67 -26.47 1.29
C PHE A 412 13.51 -27.25 0.28
N TYR A 413 14.11 -28.34 0.77
CA TYR A 413 14.93 -29.26 0.00
C TYR A 413 14.09 -30.39 -0.62
N ASP A 414 14.43 -30.80 -1.83
CA ASP A 414 13.81 -31.93 -2.56
C ASP A 414 14.88 -32.81 -3.23
N PRO A 415 14.98 -34.11 -2.90
CA PRO A 415 14.09 -34.92 -2.04
C PRO A 415 14.40 -34.88 -0.54
N GLY A 416 15.43 -34.16 -0.14
CA GLY A 416 15.86 -34.07 1.25
C GLY A 416 17.10 -33.20 1.38
N TRP A 417 17.51 -32.98 2.63
CA TRP A 417 18.61 -32.09 2.95
C TRP A 417 19.91 -32.46 2.20
N HIS A 418 20.61 -31.44 1.67
CA HIS A 418 21.93 -31.56 1.06
C HIS A 418 22.74 -30.27 1.25
N ASP A 419 24.05 -30.37 1.07
CA ASP A 419 24.97 -29.22 1.13
C ASP A 419 24.88 -28.38 -0.15
N GLY A 420 23.86 -27.54 -0.20
CA GLY A 420 23.54 -26.66 -1.33
C GLY A 420 22.30 -25.80 -1.07
N PRO A 421 21.91 -24.95 -2.02
CA PRO A 421 20.67 -24.18 -1.93
C PRO A 421 19.43 -25.09 -1.99
N PRO A 422 18.34 -24.75 -1.29
CA PRO A 422 17.07 -25.46 -1.40
C PRO A 422 16.45 -25.32 -2.80
N GLU A 423 15.71 -26.34 -3.25
CA GLU A 423 15.00 -26.34 -4.53
C GLU A 423 13.79 -25.40 -4.54
N LEU A 424 13.15 -25.21 -3.39
CA LEU A 424 12.06 -24.24 -3.20
C LEU A 424 12.58 -23.07 -2.38
N TYR A 425 12.98 -21.99 -3.06
CA TYR A 425 13.61 -20.82 -2.44
C TYR A 425 13.39 -19.54 -3.29
N PRO A 426 12.90 -18.42 -2.71
CA PRO A 426 12.35 -18.31 -1.36
C PRO A 426 11.01 -19.05 -1.26
N ALA A 427 10.76 -19.66 -0.09
CA ALA A 427 9.48 -20.25 0.24
C ALA A 427 8.60 -19.28 1.02
N GLY A 428 7.29 -19.35 0.80
CA GLY A 428 6.31 -18.48 1.45
C GLY A 428 4.92 -19.09 1.48
N MET A 429 3.94 -18.27 1.84
CA MET A 429 2.53 -18.67 1.90
C MET A 429 1.64 -17.66 1.18
N THR A 430 0.60 -18.14 0.50
CA THR A 430 -0.58 -17.30 0.29
C THR A 430 -1.35 -17.16 1.59
N PHE A 431 -2.17 -16.12 1.76
CA PHE A 431 -3.08 -15.99 2.91
C PHE A 431 -4.35 -15.26 2.50
N THR A 432 -5.39 -15.35 3.33
CA THR A 432 -6.68 -14.67 3.08
C THR A 432 -7.09 -13.79 4.25
N GLY A 433 -7.86 -12.75 3.96
CA GLY A 433 -8.28 -11.71 4.91
C GLY A 433 -8.98 -10.56 4.17
N ASP A 434 -9.20 -9.43 4.83
CA ASP A 434 -9.59 -8.18 4.16
C ASP A 434 -8.33 -7.36 3.91
N MET A 435 -7.76 -7.44 2.71
CA MET A 435 -6.48 -6.78 2.40
C MET A 435 -6.58 -5.25 2.46
N THR A 436 -7.79 -4.68 2.47
CA THR A 436 -8.01 -3.23 2.64
C THR A 436 -8.04 -2.79 4.10
N GLN A 437 -8.17 -3.75 5.03
CA GLN A 437 -8.28 -3.50 6.46
C GLN A 437 -7.47 -4.51 7.27
N MET A 438 -6.14 -4.37 7.24
CA MET A 438 -5.22 -5.23 7.95
C MET A 438 -4.57 -4.52 9.14
N GLN A 439 -4.29 -5.22 10.24
CA GLN A 439 -3.77 -4.62 11.47
C GLN A 439 -2.66 -5.47 12.05
N VAL A 440 -1.57 -4.81 12.45
CA VAL A 440 -0.40 -5.47 13.02
C VAL A 440 -0.69 -5.90 14.46
N PHE A 441 -0.37 -7.14 14.79
CA PHE A 441 -0.67 -7.75 16.08
C PHE A 441 0.50 -8.57 16.61
N TYR A 442 0.44 -8.86 17.91
CA TYR A 442 1.42 -9.67 18.61
C TYR A 442 0.79 -10.44 19.76
N GLY A 443 1.43 -11.53 20.16
CA GLY A 443 1.07 -12.22 21.40
C GLY A 443 2.04 -13.29 21.84
N LEU A 444 1.83 -13.75 23.07
CA LEU A 444 2.57 -14.79 23.76
C LEU A 444 1.57 -15.64 24.51
N TYR A 445 1.61 -16.95 24.32
CA TYR A 445 0.95 -17.92 25.19
C TYR A 445 1.97 -18.94 25.65
N GLY A 446 2.02 -19.21 26.95
CA GLY A 446 2.93 -20.19 27.52
C GLY A 446 2.40 -20.80 28.81
N TYR A 447 2.96 -21.95 29.17
CA TYR A 447 2.64 -22.65 30.40
C TYR A 447 3.87 -23.36 30.96
N GLY A 448 3.77 -23.83 32.20
CA GLY A 448 4.84 -24.56 32.89
C GLY A 448 5.96 -23.65 33.44
N ALA A 449 6.28 -22.56 32.76
CA ALA A 449 7.23 -21.55 33.20
C ALA A 449 6.70 -20.12 32.97
N THR A 450 7.46 -19.12 33.42
CA THR A 450 7.27 -17.73 32.99
C THR A 450 8.15 -17.50 31.78
N HIS A 451 7.54 -17.25 30.64
CA HIS A 451 8.23 -16.97 29.39
C HIS A 451 8.26 -15.46 29.17
N THR A 452 9.25 -14.97 28.44
CA THR A 452 9.27 -13.59 27.94
C THR A 452 9.63 -13.55 26.47
N LEU A 453 8.96 -12.68 25.73
CA LEU A 453 9.25 -12.37 24.33
C LEU A 453 9.38 -10.85 24.18
N GLY A 454 10.53 -10.39 23.71
CA GLY A 454 10.73 -9.00 23.31
C GLY A 454 10.50 -8.83 21.81
N LEU A 455 9.79 -7.78 21.42
CA LEU A 455 9.69 -7.29 20.04
C LEU A 455 10.30 -5.89 20.05
N ASN A 456 11.50 -5.73 19.50
CA ASN A 456 12.25 -4.49 19.56
C ASN A 456 12.34 -3.80 18.20
N GLY A 457 12.28 -2.47 18.18
CA GLY A 457 12.41 -1.66 16.97
C GLY A 457 11.38 -2.04 15.90
N ILE A 458 10.11 -2.15 16.31
CA ILE A 458 9.03 -2.54 15.43
C ILE A 458 8.78 -1.39 14.44
N THR A 459 9.06 -1.63 13.17
CA THR A 459 8.78 -0.66 12.10
C THR A 459 7.92 -1.30 11.03
N VAL A 460 6.99 -0.53 10.50
CA VAL A 460 6.08 -1.00 9.45
C VAL A 460 6.07 0.01 8.32
N THR A 461 6.42 -0.46 7.13
CA THR A 461 6.35 0.31 5.89
C THR A 461 5.21 -0.23 5.05
N GLY A 462 4.33 0.63 4.56
CA GLY A 462 3.17 0.24 3.75
C GLY A 462 2.21 1.39 3.53
N CYS A 463 0.98 1.08 3.13
CA CYS A 463 -0.05 2.07 2.87
C CYS A 463 -1.12 2.03 3.95
N LEU A 464 -1.43 3.17 4.56
CA LEU A 464 -2.58 3.30 5.44
C LEU A 464 -3.85 3.38 4.56
N PRO A 465 -4.97 2.74 4.96
CA PRO A 465 -6.25 3.07 4.37
C PRO A 465 -6.48 4.52 4.70
N TRP A 466 -7.00 5.23 3.72
CA TRP A 466 -7.39 6.58 3.96
C TRP A 466 -8.58 6.60 4.94
N ASN A 467 -8.42 7.28 6.09
CA ASN A 467 -9.35 7.24 7.24
C ASN A 467 -10.63 8.04 7.04
#